data_AF-A0A957TL44-F1
#
_entry.id   AF-A0A957TL44-F1
#
_cell.length_a   1.000
_cell.length_b   1.000
_cell.length_c   1.000
_cell.angle_alpha   90.00
_cell.angle_beta   90.00
_cell.angle_gamma   90.00
#
_symmetry.space_group_name_H-M   'P 1'
#
loop_
_entity.id
_entity.type
_entity.pdbx_description
1 polymer ?
#
loop_
_entity_poly.entity_id
_entity_poly.type
_entity_poly.pdbx_seq_one_letter_code
_entity_poly.pdbx_strand_id
1 'polypeptide(L)'
;MAWLGPLWHKPSILKGSGELSRAFQDGRRAAPTPKAGNEKMNLDFNTDIFTKEKIQIGDTVEYVVRGGRHLFPLLPQAFAGIKQIGVIGWSSQGPAQAQNLRDSLEGTDIRVKVGLRENSSSIPQAEAAGFTKANGTLGEMYEVIGESDLVLLLIADAAQAKLYKEIFAAIRPGATLGLSHGFLLGYLQSIGESFPANINVIAVCPKGMGPSVRRLYEQGKEVNGAGINSSFAIHQDVDGRATDIALGWSVALGSPWTFQTTMESEY
;
A
#
# COMPACT_ATOMS: atom_id res chain seq x y z
N MET A 1 -7.51 -58.32 36.09
CA MET A 1 -7.59 -56.91 36.53
C MET A 1 -8.45 -56.20 35.48
N ALA A 2 -9.75 -55.92 35.68
CA ALA A 2 -10.38 -55.01 36.67
C ALA A 2 -9.85 -53.56 36.51
N TRP A 3 -10.62 -52.47 36.43
CA TRP A 3 -12.07 -52.14 36.40
C TRP A 3 -12.19 -50.71 35.80
N LEU A 4 -13.29 -50.13 35.28
CA LEU A 4 -14.70 -50.50 35.01
C LEU A 4 -15.24 -49.61 33.83
N GLY A 5 -16.57 -49.51 33.62
CA GLY A 5 -17.23 -48.49 32.74
C GLY A 5 -17.93 -47.39 33.58
N PRO A 6 -19.17 -46.91 33.25
CA PRO A 6 -19.92 -47.06 32.00
C PRO A 6 -20.83 -45.85 31.56
N LEU A 7 -21.31 -45.93 30.31
CA LEU A 7 -22.64 -45.59 29.74
C LEU A 7 -23.58 -44.44 30.26
N TRP A 8 -24.01 -43.62 29.27
CA TRP A 8 -25.42 -43.21 28.95
C TRP A 8 -26.10 -42.16 29.89
N HIS A 9 -27.20 -41.44 29.58
CA HIS A 9 -28.24 -41.54 28.53
C HIS A 9 -28.92 -40.15 28.27
N LYS A 10 -29.77 -40.02 27.22
CA LYS A 10 -30.70 -38.86 27.03
C LYS A 10 -31.98 -39.03 27.87
N PRO A 11 -32.71 -37.94 28.15
CA PRO A 11 -34.18 -38.01 28.02
C PRO A 11 -34.82 -36.76 27.36
N SER A 12 -36.14 -36.84 27.14
CA SER A 12 -36.93 -35.89 26.34
C SER A 12 -38.26 -35.50 27.01
N ILE A 13 -38.67 -34.23 26.86
CA ILE A 13 -40.04 -33.77 26.55
C ILE A 13 -41.15 -33.77 27.65
N LEU A 14 -41.53 -32.53 28.03
CA LEU A 14 -42.89 -31.95 28.28
C LEU A 14 -43.70 -32.08 29.61
N LYS A 15 -44.45 -30.97 29.85
CA LYS A 15 -45.54 -30.67 30.82
C LYS A 15 -45.11 -30.46 32.28
N GLY A 16 -45.65 -29.50 33.05
CA GLY A 16 -46.64 -28.43 32.78
C GLY A 16 -47.18 -27.83 34.10
N SER A 17 -47.87 -26.68 34.04
CA SER A 17 -48.39 -25.84 35.16
C SER A 17 -47.33 -25.16 36.07
N GLY A 18 -47.58 -24.00 36.69
CA GLY A 18 -48.69 -23.05 36.56
C GLY A 18 -48.48 -21.79 37.40
N GLU A 19 -48.90 -20.64 36.88
CA GLU A 19 -49.20 -19.36 37.58
C GLU A 19 -48.17 -18.74 38.56
N LEU A 20 -47.63 -17.58 38.16
CA LEU A 20 -47.76 -16.35 38.94
C LEU A 20 -47.63 -15.14 38.01
N SER A 21 -48.66 -14.30 37.95
CA SER A 21 -48.74 -13.17 37.03
C SER A 21 -48.59 -11.82 37.75
N ARG A 22 -48.16 -10.80 36.99
CA ARG A 22 -48.15 -9.36 37.32
C ARG A 22 -47.08 -8.85 38.29
N ALA A 23 -45.96 -8.44 37.69
CA ALA A 23 -45.44 -7.08 37.87
C ALA A 23 -45.13 -6.52 36.48
N PHE A 24 -45.62 -5.31 36.18
CA PHE A 24 -45.47 -4.62 34.89
C PHE A 24 -44.96 -3.20 35.18
N GLN A 25 -44.26 -2.58 34.23
CA GLN A 25 -43.69 -1.23 34.30
C GLN A 25 -42.44 -1.14 35.23
N ASP A 26 -41.39 -0.37 34.92
CA ASP A 26 -41.14 0.47 33.74
C ASP A 26 -39.64 0.43 33.37
N GLY A 27 -39.29 0.73 32.12
CA GLY A 27 -37.88 0.72 31.68
C GLY A 27 -37.61 0.25 30.26
N ARG A 28 -38.36 0.74 29.27
CA ARG A 28 -37.90 0.65 27.87
C ARG A 28 -36.68 1.57 27.67
N ARG A 29 -35.48 1.06 27.93
CA ARG A 29 -34.27 1.64 27.34
C ARG A 29 -34.44 1.58 25.82
N ALA A 30 -34.41 2.74 25.18
CA ALA A 30 -34.37 2.81 23.73
C ALA A 30 -33.20 1.95 23.23
N ALA A 31 -33.43 1.13 22.20
CA ALA A 31 -32.32 0.49 21.50
C ALA A 31 -31.39 1.60 20.99
N PRO A 32 -30.05 1.44 21.12
CA PRO A 32 -29.14 2.42 20.57
C PRO A 32 -29.45 2.58 19.08
N THR A 33 -29.73 3.82 18.65
CA THR A 33 -29.89 4.16 17.24
C THR A 33 -28.69 3.61 16.49
N PRO A 34 -28.88 2.91 15.35
CA PRO A 34 -27.74 2.54 14.52
C PRO A 34 -26.95 3.82 14.23
N LYS A 35 -25.64 3.79 14.47
CA LYS A 35 -24.76 4.89 14.05
C LYS A 35 -25.03 5.15 12.57
N ALA A 36 -25.03 6.43 12.20
CA ALA A 36 -25.27 6.86 10.82
C ALA A 36 -24.48 5.98 9.85
N GLY A 37 -25.14 5.57 8.77
CA GLY A 37 -24.63 4.56 7.86
C GLY A 37 -23.24 4.92 7.34
N ASN A 38 -22.43 3.89 7.12
CA ASN A 38 -21.14 4.05 6.45
C ASN A 38 -21.45 4.49 4.99
N GLU A 39 -21.50 5.80 4.74
CA GLU A 39 -21.60 6.33 3.38
C GLU A 39 -20.39 5.80 2.60
N LYS A 40 -20.65 4.92 1.63
CA LYS A 40 -19.60 4.40 0.77
C LYS A 40 -19.03 5.58 -0.01
N MET A 41 -17.82 5.99 0.33
CA MET A 41 -17.08 7.04 -0.36
C MET A 41 -16.88 6.63 -1.82
N ASN A 42 -17.64 7.25 -2.73
CA ASN A 42 -17.40 7.16 -4.16
C ASN A 42 -16.16 7.99 -4.48
N LEU A 43 -14.99 7.38 -4.32
CA LEU A 43 -13.71 7.99 -4.70
C LEU A 43 -13.62 8.10 -6.23
N ASP A 44 -13.16 9.25 -6.71
CA ASP A 44 -12.84 9.51 -8.10
C ASP A 44 -11.49 10.26 -8.17
N PHE A 45 -10.78 10.09 -9.27
CA PHE A 45 -9.45 10.64 -9.52
C PHE A 45 -9.32 11.14 -10.96
N ASN A 46 -8.46 12.12 -11.18
CA ASN A 46 -8.18 12.63 -12.52
C ASN A 46 -6.76 12.25 -12.95
N THR A 47 -6.63 11.84 -14.20
CA THR A 47 -5.37 11.52 -14.87
C THR A 47 -5.53 11.87 -16.34
N ASP A 48 -4.55 12.59 -16.88
CA ASP A 48 -4.51 12.95 -18.31
C ASP A 48 -3.63 11.98 -19.11
N ILE A 49 -3.12 10.93 -18.46
CA ILE A 49 -2.10 10.01 -18.98
C ILE A 49 -2.65 8.60 -19.14
N PHE A 50 -3.38 8.11 -18.12
CA PHE A 50 -3.89 6.74 -18.09
C PHE A 50 -5.39 6.68 -18.37
N THR A 51 -5.83 5.65 -19.08
CA THR A 51 -7.26 5.41 -19.31
C THR A 51 -7.95 5.00 -18.02
N LYS A 52 -8.82 5.87 -17.49
CA LYS A 52 -9.70 5.58 -16.37
C LYS A 52 -10.93 4.79 -16.83
N GLU A 53 -11.05 3.54 -16.40
CA GLU A 53 -12.20 2.67 -16.64
C GLU A 53 -13.19 2.73 -15.47
N LYS A 54 -14.49 2.59 -15.75
CA LYS A 54 -15.54 2.34 -14.74
C LYS A 54 -15.84 0.85 -14.66
N ILE A 55 -15.85 0.30 -13.44
CA ILE A 55 -16.25 -1.09 -13.19
C ILE A 55 -17.40 -1.15 -12.17
N GLN A 56 -18.28 -2.14 -12.32
CA GLN A 56 -19.33 -2.43 -11.34
C GLN A 56 -18.87 -3.58 -10.44
N ILE A 57 -18.81 -3.36 -9.13
CA ILE A 57 -18.48 -4.38 -8.13
C ILE A 57 -19.68 -4.51 -7.18
N GLY A 58 -20.51 -5.54 -7.40
CA GLY A 58 -21.77 -5.67 -6.68
C GLY A 58 -22.65 -4.45 -6.91
N ASP A 59 -22.96 -3.71 -5.84
CA ASP A 59 -23.80 -2.50 -5.89
C ASP A 59 -22.99 -1.18 -6.04
N THR A 60 -21.65 -1.23 -6.08
CA THR A 60 -20.80 -0.04 -6.26
C THR A 60 -20.25 0.12 -7.68
N VAL A 61 -20.14 1.37 -8.13
CA VAL A 61 -19.33 1.76 -9.29
C VAL A 61 -17.99 2.26 -8.76
N GLU A 62 -16.90 1.67 -9.24
CA GLU A 62 -15.54 2.06 -8.89
C GLU A 62 -14.76 2.47 -10.14
N TYR A 63 -13.82 3.39 -9.97
CA TYR A 63 -12.88 3.80 -11.02
C TYR A 63 -11.56 3.07 -10.86
N VAL A 64 -11.02 2.59 -11.98
CA VAL A 64 -9.75 1.85 -12.02
C VAL A 64 -8.91 2.25 -13.23
N VAL A 65 -7.59 2.08 -13.10
CA VAL A 65 -6.69 1.97 -14.25
C VAL A 65 -6.35 0.50 -14.44
N ARG A 66 -6.52 0.00 -15.66
CA ARG A 66 -6.02 -1.32 -16.07
C ARG A 66 -4.56 -1.18 -16.46
N GLY A 67 -3.69 -2.03 -15.93
CA GLY A 67 -2.27 -2.02 -16.26
C GLY A 67 -1.88 -2.95 -17.42
N GLY A 68 -0.59 -2.91 -17.76
CA GLY A 68 0.03 -3.80 -18.75
C GLY A 68 1.28 -3.19 -19.36
N ARG A 69 2.19 -4.02 -19.90
CA ARG A 69 3.47 -3.57 -20.47
C ARG A 69 3.33 -2.59 -21.63
N HIS A 70 2.19 -2.63 -22.34
CA HIS A 70 1.87 -1.66 -23.41
C HIS A 70 1.71 -0.21 -22.92
N LEU A 71 1.57 0.01 -21.60
CA LEU A 71 1.52 1.35 -20.99
C LEU A 71 2.89 1.86 -20.53
N PHE A 72 3.95 1.05 -20.60
CA PHE A 72 5.29 1.48 -20.17
C PHE A 72 5.83 2.71 -20.94
N PRO A 73 5.53 2.90 -22.24
CA PRO A 73 5.86 4.15 -22.95
C PRO A 73 5.25 5.42 -22.37
N LEU A 74 4.24 5.33 -21.49
CA LEU A 74 3.62 6.47 -20.80
C LEU A 74 4.33 6.83 -19.48
N LEU A 75 5.19 5.95 -18.95
CA LEU A 75 5.87 6.17 -17.67
C LEU A 75 6.74 7.44 -17.65
N PRO A 76 7.46 7.85 -18.72
CA PRO A 76 8.17 9.14 -18.74
C PRO A 76 7.27 10.36 -18.59
N GLN A 77 6.00 10.27 -19.01
CA GLN A 77 5.00 11.33 -18.83
C GLN A 77 4.47 11.31 -17.39
N ALA A 78 4.12 10.13 -16.87
CA ALA A 78 3.63 9.95 -15.49
C ALA A 78 4.67 10.36 -14.43
N PHE A 79 5.95 10.20 -14.75
CA PHE A 79 7.08 10.60 -13.93
C PHE A 79 7.75 11.90 -14.42
N ALA A 80 7.01 12.78 -15.09
CA ALA A 80 7.52 14.08 -15.51
C ALA A 80 8.07 14.87 -14.30
N GLY A 81 9.35 15.26 -14.37
CA GLY A 81 10.06 15.93 -13.27
C GLY A 81 10.69 14.99 -12.22
N ILE A 82 10.56 13.67 -12.37
CA ILE A 82 11.33 12.68 -11.61
C ILE A 82 12.58 12.30 -12.41
N LYS A 83 13.75 12.34 -11.78
CA LYS A 83 15.01 11.82 -12.32
C LYS A 83 15.59 10.69 -11.47
N GLN A 84 15.26 10.63 -10.18
CA GLN A 84 15.59 9.51 -9.31
C GLN A 84 14.42 9.05 -8.44
N ILE A 85 14.21 7.73 -8.41
CA ILE A 85 13.33 6.99 -7.50
C ILE A 85 14.21 6.30 -6.45
N GLY A 86 14.12 6.75 -5.20
CA GLY A 86 14.82 6.17 -4.06
C GLY A 86 13.99 5.08 -3.40
N VAL A 87 14.41 3.81 -3.50
CA VAL A 87 13.74 2.67 -2.86
C VAL A 87 14.40 2.38 -1.51
N ILE A 88 13.71 2.70 -0.44
CA ILE A 88 14.28 2.72 0.92
C ILE A 88 13.95 1.41 1.63
N GLY A 89 14.98 0.60 1.92
CA GLY A 89 14.85 -0.70 2.56
C GLY A 89 14.77 -1.90 1.59
N TRP A 90 15.15 -3.07 2.09
CA TRP A 90 15.29 -4.31 1.31
C TRP A 90 14.68 -5.52 2.04
N SER A 91 13.43 -5.37 2.50
CA SER A 91 12.65 -6.43 3.14
C SER A 91 11.80 -7.19 2.11
N SER A 92 10.49 -7.37 2.32
CA SER A 92 9.61 -8.08 1.37
C SER A 92 9.33 -7.26 0.11
N GLN A 93 8.85 -6.01 0.24
CA GLN A 93 8.45 -5.18 -0.90
C GLN A 93 9.65 -4.57 -1.65
N GLY A 94 10.66 -4.07 -0.92
CA GLY A 94 11.83 -3.38 -1.49
C GLY A 94 12.48 -4.07 -2.69
N PRO A 95 12.91 -5.35 -2.59
CA PRO A 95 13.55 -6.07 -3.68
C PRO A 95 12.65 -6.24 -4.90
N ALA A 96 11.35 -6.48 -4.68
CA ALA A 96 10.39 -6.70 -5.75
C ALA A 96 10.10 -5.40 -6.51
N GLN A 97 9.81 -4.33 -5.77
CA GLN A 97 9.48 -3.04 -6.36
C GLN A 97 10.69 -2.39 -7.05
N ALA A 98 11.88 -2.42 -6.44
CA ALA A 98 13.09 -1.89 -7.06
C ALA A 98 13.40 -2.57 -8.40
N GLN A 99 13.30 -3.90 -8.48
CA GLN A 99 13.53 -4.63 -9.73
C GLN A 99 12.41 -4.39 -10.75
N ASN A 100 11.13 -4.39 -10.36
CA ASN A 100 10.03 -4.14 -11.29
C ASN A 100 10.09 -2.71 -11.87
N LEU A 101 10.38 -1.71 -11.04
CA LEU A 101 10.58 -0.33 -11.48
C LEU A 101 11.76 -0.22 -12.44
N ARG A 102 12.94 -0.78 -12.08
CA ARG A 102 14.12 -0.76 -12.95
C ARG A 102 13.83 -1.40 -14.31
N ASP A 103 13.20 -2.58 -14.31
CA ASP A 103 12.88 -3.32 -15.53
C ASP A 103 11.78 -2.64 -16.36
N SER A 104 10.90 -1.83 -15.76
CA SER A 104 9.85 -1.08 -16.48
C SER A 104 10.31 0.28 -17.00
N LEU A 105 11.37 0.83 -16.40
CA LEU A 105 11.98 2.12 -16.74
C LEU A 105 13.25 1.97 -17.61
N GLU A 106 13.53 0.77 -18.09
CA GLU A 106 14.62 0.51 -19.03
C GLU A 106 14.46 1.38 -20.30
N GLY A 107 15.54 2.05 -20.70
CA GLY A 107 15.52 3.03 -21.80
C GLY A 107 15.05 4.43 -21.44
N THR A 108 14.71 4.71 -20.17
CA THR A 108 14.42 6.07 -19.68
C THR A 108 15.60 6.67 -18.91
N ASP A 109 15.61 7.99 -18.75
CA ASP A 109 16.60 8.71 -17.90
C ASP A 109 16.38 8.51 -16.39
N ILE A 110 15.35 7.78 -15.96
CA ILE A 110 14.93 7.70 -14.56
C ILE A 110 15.72 6.62 -13.84
N ARG A 111 16.53 7.03 -12.85
CA ARG A 111 17.32 6.10 -12.05
C ARG A 111 16.51 5.52 -10.90
N VAL A 112 16.52 4.20 -10.76
CA VAL A 112 16.10 3.53 -9.52
C VAL A 112 17.33 3.28 -8.65
N LYS A 113 17.35 3.83 -7.44
CA LYS A 113 18.47 3.71 -6.48
C LYS A 113 17.97 3.21 -5.14
N VAL A 114 18.68 2.25 -4.55
CA VAL A 114 18.32 1.61 -3.28
C VAL A 114 19.02 2.34 -2.14
N GLY A 115 18.27 2.74 -1.11
CA GLY A 115 18.80 3.35 0.12
C GLY A 115 18.78 2.35 1.27
N LEU A 116 19.95 2.01 1.81
CA LEU A 116 20.11 1.14 2.98
C LEU A 116 21.01 1.81 4.03
N ARG A 117 20.75 1.52 5.31
CA ARG A 117 21.67 1.91 6.39
C ARG A 117 23.06 1.32 6.12
N GLU A 118 24.12 2.06 6.43
CA GLU A 118 25.51 1.71 6.10
C GLU A 118 25.90 0.25 6.40
N ASN A 119 25.45 -0.28 7.55
CA ASN A 119 25.75 -1.62 8.03
C ASN A 119 24.57 -2.61 7.85
N SER A 120 23.73 -2.40 6.83
CA SER A 120 22.60 -3.27 6.53
C SER A 120 23.05 -4.65 6.04
N SER A 121 22.56 -5.71 6.71
CA SER A 121 22.77 -7.10 6.30
C SER A 121 22.16 -7.45 4.93
N SER A 122 21.32 -6.58 4.38
CA SER A 122 20.72 -6.73 3.05
C SER A 122 21.58 -6.19 1.91
N ILE A 123 22.71 -5.50 2.18
CA ILE A 123 23.60 -4.97 1.13
C ILE A 123 24.01 -6.06 0.12
N PRO A 124 24.50 -7.25 0.53
CA PRO A 124 24.85 -8.31 -0.43
C PRO A 124 23.67 -8.81 -1.27
N GLN A 125 22.44 -8.71 -0.76
CA GLN A 125 21.23 -9.11 -1.48
C GLN A 125 20.80 -8.06 -2.51
N ALA A 126 21.03 -6.77 -2.23
CA ALA A 126 20.83 -5.69 -3.19
C ALA A 126 21.88 -5.76 -4.31
N GLU A 127 23.14 -5.99 -3.95
CA GLU A 127 24.25 -6.16 -4.90
C GLU A 127 24.05 -7.38 -5.80
N ALA A 128 23.62 -8.51 -5.25
CA ALA A 128 23.26 -9.70 -6.03
C ALA A 128 22.07 -9.48 -6.98
N ALA A 129 21.19 -8.52 -6.69
CA ALA A 129 20.11 -8.10 -7.58
C ALA A 129 20.53 -7.02 -8.61
N GLY A 130 21.80 -6.61 -8.62
CA GLY A 130 22.38 -5.62 -9.54
C GLY A 130 22.43 -4.18 -9.03
N PHE A 131 21.99 -3.92 -7.79
CA PHE A 131 22.02 -2.59 -7.18
C PHE A 131 23.33 -2.40 -6.42
N THR A 132 24.25 -1.58 -6.94
CA THR A 132 25.62 -1.47 -6.40
C THR A 132 26.04 -0.01 -6.20
N LYS A 133 27.05 0.19 -5.34
CA LYS A 133 27.69 1.51 -5.21
C LYS A 133 28.41 1.91 -6.51
N ALA A 134 29.02 0.94 -7.20
CA ALA A 134 29.82 1.17 -8.41
C ALA A 134 29.01 1.69 -9.61
N ASN A 135 27.77 1.21 -9.81
CA ASN A 135 26.85 1.75 -10.82
C ASN A 135 25.94 2.88 -10.28
N GLY A 136 26.17 3.35 -9.05
CA GLY A 136 25.42 4.45 -8.44
C GLY A 136 23.94 4.15 -8.16
N THR A 137 23.57 2.87 -8.01
CA THR A 137 22.19 2.42 -7.75
C THR A 137 21.99 1.82 -6.34
N LEU A 138 23.01 1.88 -5.48
CA LEU A 138 22.92 1.61 -4.03
C LEU A 138 23.68 2.71 -3.25
N GLY A 139 23.11 3.17 -2.14
CA GLY A 139 23.70 4.22 -1.28
C GLY A 139 23.21 4.17 0.17
N GLU A 140 23.67 5.11 0.99
CA GLU A 140 23.18 5.29 2.36
C GLU A 140 21.70 5.71 2.34
N MET A 141 20.94 5.33 3.37
CA MET A 141 19.50 5.51 3.45
C MET A 141 19.06 6.97 3.35
N TYR A 142 19.63 7.87 4.15
CA TYR A 142 19.27 9.29 4.18
C TYR A 142 19.89 10.07 3.02
N GLU A 143 21.08 9.69 2.57
CA GLU A 143 21.65 10.21 1.32
C GLU A 143 20.68 9.97 0.15
N VAL A 144 20.25 8.72 -0.06
CA VAL A 144 19.32 8.36 -1.16
C VAL A 144 17.97 9.05 -1.01
N ILE A 145 17.48 9.28 0.22
CA ILE A 145 16.28 10.09 0.45
C ILE A 145 16.46 11.53 -0.04
N GLY A 146 17.61 12.17 0.25
CA GLY A 146 17.85 13.58 -0.08
C GLY A 146 18.05 13.92 -1.55
N GLU A 147 18.63 13.00 -2.34
CA GLU A 147 18.81 13.17 -3.80
C GLU A 147 17.59 12.72 -4.64
N SER A 148 16.61 12.01 -4.07
CA SER A 148 15.49 11.45 -4.84
C SER A 148 14.32 12.42 -5.01
N ASP A 149 13.68 12.41 -6.19
CA ASP A 149 12.44 13.15 -6.45
C ASP A 149 11.20 12.35 -5.99
N LEU A 150 11.29 11.02 -6.01
CA LEU A 150 10.28 10.10 -5.47
C LEU A 150 10.96 9.14 -4.49
N VAL A 151 10.52 9.14 -3.23
CA VAL A 151 11.07 8.31 -2.14
C VAL A 151 10.04 7.23 -1.78
N LEU A 152 10.34 5.96 -2.05
CA LEU A 152 9.50 4.83 -1.71
C LEU A 152 9.94 4.24 -0.37
N LEU A 153 9.17 4.49 0.69
CA LEU A 153 9.51 4.07 2.05
C LEU A 153 9.05 2.64 2.31
N LEU A 154 9.91 1.67 2.01
CA LEU A 154 9.63 0.22 2.08
C LEU A 154 10.39 -0.48 3.23
N ILE A 155 10.71 0.27 4.28
CA ILE A 155 11.17 -0.25 5.58
C ILE A 155 9.97 -0.71 6.43
N ALA A 156 10.23 -1.58 7.41
CA ALA A 156 9.21 -2.05 8.34
C ALA A 156 8.52 -0.89 9.08
N ASP A 157 7.20 -0.99 9.26
CA ASP A 157 6.31 -0.02 9.91
C ASP A 157 6.85 0.52 11.25
N ALA A 158 7.31 -0.36 12.15
CA ALA A 158 7.92 0.03 13.42
C ALA A 158 9.23 0.86 13.26
N ALA A 159 9.94 0.71 12.15
CA ALA A 159 11.09 1.56 11.81
C ALA A 159 10.66 2.89 11.19
N GLN A 160 9.52 2.96 10.48
CA GLN A 160 8.94 4.23 10.02
C GLN A 160 8.53 5.09 11.22
N ALA A 161 7.75 4.54 12.15
CA ALA A 161 7.36 5.24 13.39
C ALA A 161 8.56 5.66 14.27
N LYS A 162 9.68 4.92 14.20
CA LYS A 162 10.90 5.29 14.95
C LYS A 162 11.71 6.42 14.29
N LEU A 163 11.74 6.50 12.95
CA LEU A 163 12.72 7.32 12.20
C LEU A 163 12.08 8.41 11.34
N TYR A 164 10.77 8.62 11.42
CA TYR A 164 10.07 9.56 10.53
C TYR A 164 10.61 10.99 10.61
N LYS A 165 11.13 11.45 11.76
CA LYS A 165 11.68 12.81 11.89
C LYS A 165 12.95 12.97 11.07
N GLU A 166 13.86 12.02 11.15
CA GLU A 166 15.10 11.97 10.36
C GLU A 166 14.81 11.75 8.87
N ILE A 167 13.83 10.91 8.54
CA ILE A 167 13.37 10.69 7.15
C ILE A 167 12.80 12.01 6.59
N PHE A 168 11.87 12.66 7.30
CA PHE A 168 11.24 13.91 6.86
C PHE A 168 12.23 15.07 6.75
N ALA A 169 13.23 15.13 7.63
CA ALA A 169 14.32 16.11 7.54
C ALA A 169 15.25 15.87 6.35
N ALA A 170 15.38 14.63 5.88
CA ALA A 170 16.17 14.27 4.70
C ALA A 170 15.41 14.48 3.37
N ILE A 171 14.07 14.38 3.36
CA ILE A 171 13.29 14.58 2.13
C ILE A 171 13.40 16.05 1.67
N ARG A 172 13.85 16.25 0.43
CA ARG A 172 13.92 17.57 -0.20
C ARG A 172 12.52 18.18 -0.44
N PRO A 173 12.35 19.51 -0.33
CA PRO A 173 11.11 20.19 -0.70
C PRO A 173 10.65 19.85 -2.13
N GLY A 174 9.35 19.65 -2.32
CA GLY A 174 8.74 19.31 -3.61
C GLY A 174 9.00 17.88 -4.11
N ALA A 175 9.67 17.02 -3.35
CA ALA A 175 9.70 15.59 -3.63
C ALA A 175 8.37 14.90 -3.25
N THR A 176 8.22 13.67 -3.69
CA THR A 176 7.08 12.80 -3.38
C THR A 176 7.50 11.68 -2.43
N LEU A 177 6.81 11.53 -1.30
CA LEU A 177 6.89 10.37 -0.42
C LEU A 177 5.83 9.34 -0.84
N GLY A 178 6.27 8.15 -1.23
CA GLY A 178 5.43 7.00 -1.55
C GLY A 178 5.47 5.93 -0.46
N LEU A 179 4.30 5.50 0.02
CA LEU A 179 4.14 4.40 0.97
C LEU A 179 3.48 3.18 0.30
N SER A 180 3.78 1.97 0.78
CA SER A 180 3.02 0.75 0.39
C SER A 180 2.17 0.17 1.52
N HIS A 181 2.00 0.92 2.61
CA HIS A 181 1.06 0.67 3.69
C HIS A 181 0.70 1.99 4.38
N GLY A 182 -0.54 2.19 4.79
CA GLY A 182 -0.98 3.43 5.44
C GLY A 182 -0.47 3.67 6.88
N PHE A 183 0.18 2.69 7.51
CA PHE A 183 0.55 2.69 8.95
C PHE A 183 1.16 3.99 9.48
N LEU A 184 2.06 4.63 8.73
CA LEU A 184 2.74 5.85 9.19
C LEU A 184 1.75 7.00 9.44
N LEU A 185 0.67 7.11 8.65
CA LEU A 185 -0.38 8.09 8.89
C LEU A 185 -1.12 7.82 10.20
N GLY A 186 -1.55 6.57 10.44
CA GLY A 186 -2.21 6.18 11.68
C GLY A 186 -1.33 6.42 12.91
N TYR A 187 -0.02 6.18 12.79
CA TYR A 187 0.94 6.51 13.84
C TYR A 187 1.05 8.02 14.08
N LEU A 188 1.23 8.85 13.03
CA LEU A 188 1.32 10.31 13.14
C LEU A 188 0.05 10.90 13.79
N GLN A 189 -1.13 10.47 13.33
CA GLN A 189 -2.41 10.85 13.94
C GLN A 189 -2.49 10.48 15.43
N SER A 190 -1.96 9.31 15.82
CA SER A 190 -2.00 8.85 17.22
C SER A 190 -1.16 9.70 18.18
N ILE A 191 -0.18 10.45 17.66
CA ILE A 191 0.69 11.36 18.42
C ILE A 191 0.41 12.85 18.15
N GLY A 192 -0.58 13.17 17.30
CA GLY A 192 -0.90 14.56 16.94
C GLY A 192 0.11 15.23 16.00
N GLU A 193 0.94 14.46 15.30
CA GLU A 193 1.85 14.96 14.25
C GLU A 193 1.27 14.69 12.84
N SER A 194 1.94 15.20 11.80
CA SER A 194 1.49 15.08 10.40
C SER A 194 2.69 15.04 9.45
N PHE A 195 2.45 14.72 8.17
CA PHE A 195 3.49 14.79 7.14
C PHE A 195 3.92 16.24 6.87
N PRO A 196 5.15 16.49 6.36
CA PRO A 196 5.59 17.82 5.98
C PRO A 196 4.69 18.43 4.90
N ALA A 197 4.24 19.67 5.08
CA ALA A 197 3.30 20.35 4.17
C ALA A 197 3.89 20.73 2.79
N ASN A 198 5.17 20.46 2.55
CA ASN A 198 5.94 20.89 1.38
C ASN A 198 6.38 19.74 0.45
N ILE A 199 5.78 18.56 0.59
CA ILE A 199 6.07 17.36 -0.22
C ILE A 199 4.76 16.72 -0.72
N ASN A 200 4.78 15.96 -1.81
CA ASN A 200 3.64 15.09 -2.13
C ASN A 200 3.66 13.87 -1.21
N VAL A 201 2.48 13.35 -0.84
CA VAL A 201 2.34 12.13 -0.03
C VAL A 201 1.32 11.21 -0.69
N ILE A 202 1.80 10.07 -1.19
CA ILE A 202 1.01 9.09 -1.94
C ILE A 202 1.21 7.68 -1.36
N ALA A 203 0.31 6.78 -1.72
CA ALA A 203 0.49 5.36 -1.50
C ALA A 203 0.20 4.54 -2.76
N VAL A 204 0.96 3.46 -2.97
CA VAL A 204 0.64 2.36 -3.87
C VAL A 204 0.90 1.08 -3.11
N CYS A 205 -0.18 0.32 -2.87
CA CYS A 205 -0.18 -0.81 -1.95
C CYS A 205 -0.55 -2.10 -2.69
N PRO A 206 0.45 -2.88 -3.17
CA PRO A 206 0.21 -4.17 -3.80
C PRO A 206 -0.50 -5.13 -2.86
N LYS A 207 -1.63 -5.70 -3.31
CA LYS A 207 -2.46 -6.62 -2.53
C LYS A 207 -1.89 -8.05 -2.58
N GLY A 208 -0.61 -8.16 -2.22
CA GLY A 208 0.17 -9.39 -2.21
C GLY A 208 1.59 -9.18 -1.68
N MET A 209 2.19 -10.26 -1.17
CA MET A 209 3.56 -10.26 -0.68
C MET A 209 4.57 -9.92 -1.79
N GLY A 210 5.66 -9.22 -1.46
CA GLY A 210 6.69 -8.79 -2.42
C GLY A 210 7.25 -9.91 -3.31
N PRO A 211 7.57 -11.12 -2.81
CA PRO A 211 7.98 -12.25 -3.66
C PRO A 211 6.95 -12.59 -4.76
N SER A 212 5.65 -12.45 -4.49
CA SER A 212 4.60 -12.64 -5.49
C SER A 212 4.52 -11.45 -6.47
N VAL A 213 4.73 -10.21 -6.00
CA VAL A 213 4.83 -9.01 -6.87
C VAL A 213 5.94 -9.19 -7.91
N ARG A 214 7.13 -9.65 -7.52
CA ARG A 214 8.22 -9.93 -8.47
C ARG A 214 7.90 -11.13 -9.38
N ARG A 215 7.48 -12.26 -8.80
CA ARG A 215 7.22 -13.50 -9.56
C ARG A 215 6.16 -13.31 -10.64
N LEU A 216 5.06 -12.63 -10.33
CA LEU A 216 3.97 -12.41 -11.29
C LEU A 216 4.33 -11.34 -12.33
N TYR A 217 5.13 -10.33 -11.98
CA TYR A 217 5.69 -9.39 -12.96
C TYR A 217 6.60 -10.08 -14.00
N GLU A 218 7.45 -11.01 -13.55
CA GLU A 218 8.27 -11.83 -14.46
C GLU A 218 7.42 -12.71 -15.37
N GLN A 219 6.41 -13.39 -14.82
CA GLN A 219 5.43 -14.13 -15.64
C GLN A 219 4.68 -13.20 -16.61
N GLY A 220 4.46 -11.95 -16.23
CA GLY A 220 3.90 -10.88 -17.06
C GLY A 220 4.76 -10.42 -18.22
N LYS A 221 5.98 -10.95 -18.42
CA LYS A 221 6.76 -10.77 -19.66
C LYS A 221 6.18 -11.59 -20.81
N GLU A 222 5.69 -12.80 -20.52
CA GLU A 222 5.12 -13.73 -21.50
C GLU A 222 3.58 -13.73 -21.48
N VAL A 223 2.97 -13.48 -20.32
CA VAL A 223 1.52 -13.58 -20.10
C VAL A 223 0.91 -12.21 -19.80
N ASN A 224 0.23 -11.62 -20.79
CA ASN A 224 -0.48 -10.35 -20.60
C ASN A 224 -1.46 -10.42 -19.41
N GLY A 225 -1.37 -9.44 -18.51
CA GLY A 225 -2.22 -9.32 -17.32
C GLY A 225 -1.75 -10.08 -16.09
N ALA A 226 -0.61 -10.78 -16.12
CA ALA A 226 -0.03 -11.35 -14.90
C ALA A 226 0.67 -10.27 -14.05
N GLY A 227 0.32 -10.21 -12.76
CA GLY A 227 0.82 -9.22 -11.80
C GLY A 227 0.07 -9.29 -10.47
N ILE A 228 0.30 -8.31 -9.58
CA ILE A 228 -0.47 -8.13 -8.33
C ILE A 228 -1.24 -6.81 -8.41
N ASN A 229 -2.56 -6.87 -8.24
CA ASN A 229 -3.41 -5.67 -8.16
C ASN A 229 -2.96 -4.78 -6.99
N SER A 230 -3.05 -3.47 -7.15
CA SER A 230 -2.72 -2.50 -6.10
C SER A 230 -3.91 -1.58 -5.83
N SER A 231 -4.03 -1.11 -4.59
CA SER A 231 -4.73 0.15 -4.34
C SER A 231 -3.75 1.31 -4.44
N PHE A 232 -4.24 2.52 -4.72
CA PHE A 232 -3.45 3.74 -4.57
C PHE A 232 -4.23 4.80 -3.79
N ALA A 233 -3.51 5.68 -3.09
CA ALA A 233 -4.09 6.80 -2.35
C ALA A 233 -3.27 8.06 -2.54
N ILE A 234 -3.94 9.22 -2.54
CA ILE A 234 -3.32 10.54 -2.52
C ILE A 234 -3.71 11.18 -1.20
N HIS A 235 -2.73 11.41 -0.32
CA HIS A 235 -2.94 12.05 0.98
C HIS A 235 -2.60 13.55 0.91
N GLN A 236 -1.54 13.90 0.18
CA GLN A 236 -1.15 15.29 -0.05
C GLN A 236 -0.63 15.47 -1.49
N ASP A 237 -1.15 16.48 -2.18
CA ASP A 237 -0.71 16.89 -3.52
C ASP A 237 -0.41 18.39 -3.49
N VAL A 238 0.88 18.76 -3.61
CA VAL A 238 1.38 20.13 -3.50
C VAL A 238 1.65 20.78 -4.86
N ASP A 239 1.66 19.98 -5.95
CA ASP A 239 2.01 20.45 -7.30
C ASP A 239 1.15 19.89 -8.43
N GLY A 240 0.12 19.09 -8.11
CA GLY A 240 -0.84 18.53 -9.05
C GLY A 240 -0.37 17.25 -9.76
N ARG A 241 0.81 16.73 -9.43
CA ARG A 241 1.39 15.53 -10.08
C ARG A 241 1.14 14.24 -9.31
N ALA A 242 0.65 14.29 -8.08
CA ALA A 242 0.65 13.15 -7.18
C ALA A 242 -0.14 11.94 -7.73
N THR A 243 -1.28 12.19 -8.39
CA THR A 243 -2.12 11.11 -8.97
C THR A 243 -1.41 10.35 -10.07
N ASP A 244 -0.83 11.05 -11.05
CA ASP A 244 -0.14 10.40 -12.17
C ASP A 244 1.16 9.71 -11.73
N ILE A 245 1.88 10.25 -10.74
CA ILE A 245 3.04 9.58 -10.14
C ILE A 245 2.63 8.26 -9.46
N ALA A 246 1.50 8.24 -8.73
CA ALA A 246 0.99 7.03 -8.08
C ALA A 246 0.52 5.98 -9.09
N LEU A 247 -0.21 6.39 -10.14
CA LEU A 247 -0.64 5.49 -11.21
C LEU A 247 0.56 4.95 -12.00
N GLY A 248 1.53 5.81 -12.35
CA GLY A 248 2.77 5.41 -13.02
C GLY A 248 3.58 4.41 -12.19
N TRP A 249 3.72 4.63 -10.88
CA TRP A 249 4.33 3.67 -9.96
C TRP A 249 3.58 2.33 -9.98
N SER A 250 2.26 2.33 -9.84
CA SER A 250 1.48 1.09 -9.86
C SER A 250 1.56 0.33 -11.20
N VAL A 251 1.58 1.04 -12.33
CA VAL A 251 1.76 0.44 -13.67
C VAL A 251 3.17 -0.15 -13.80
N ALA A 252 4.21 0.55 -13.34
CA ALA A 252 5.59 0.07 -13.35
C ALA A 252 5.87 -1.09 -12.36
N LEU A 253 5.01 -1.31 -11.36
CA LEU A 253 5.02 -2.55 -10.58
C LEU A 253 4.40 -3.74 -11.33
N GLY A 254 3.73 -3.49 -12.45
CA GLY A 254 2.99 -4.48 -13.23
C GLY A 254 1.61 -4.81 -12.65
N SER A 255 0.95 -3.89 -11.95
CA SER A 255 -0.39 -4.14 -11.44
C SER A 255 -1.41 -4.34 -12.57
N PRO A 256 -2.14 -5.48 -12.64
CA PRO A 256 -3.16 -5.69 -13.67
C PRO A 256 -4.33 -4.71 -13.54
N TRP A 257 -4.65 -4.34 -12.29
CA TRP A 257 -5.63 -3.33 -11.94
C TRP A 257 -5.14 -2.46 -10.78
N THR A 258 -5.44 -1.18 -10.86
CA THR A 258 -5.12 -0.16 -9.86
C THR A 258 -6.41 0.59 -9.51
N PHE A 259 -6.81 0.55 -8.23
CA PHE A 259 -8.06 1.13 -7.72
C PHE A 259 -7.79 2.16 -6.61
N GLN A 260 -8.61 3.20 -6.52
CA GLN A 260 -8.39 4.28 -5.54
C GLN A 260 -8.87 3.88 -4.14
N THR A 261 -8.13 4.29 -3.13
CA THR A 261 -8.48 4.23 -1.70
C THR A 261 -8.03 5.53 -1.01
N THR A 262 -8.43 5.76 0.24
CA THR A 262 -7.71 6.70 1.12
C THR A 262 -6.61 5.95 1.87
N MET A 263 -5.63 6.68 2.43
CA MET A 263 -4.56 6.08 3.22
C MET A 263 -5.08 5.54 4.56
N GLU A 264 -6.10 6.19 5.13
CA GLU A 264 -6.83 5.78 6.34
C GLU A 264 -7.67 4.52 6.16
N SER A 265 -8.12 4.24 4.93
CA SER A 265 -8.86 3.01 4.59
C SER A 265 -7.94 1.82 4.31
N GLU A 266 -6.62 2.03 4.36
CA GLU A 266 -5.61 1.06 3.93
C GLU A 266 -4.80 0.47 5.09
N TYR A 267 -4.87 1.05 6.30
CA TYR A 267 -4.20 0.57 7.53
C TYR A 267 -5.16 0.03 8.60
#